data_AF-A0A7V6WIQ6-F1
#
_entry.id   AF-A0A7V6WIQ6-F1
#
_cell.length_a   1.000
_cell.length_b   1.000
_cell.length_c   1.000
_cell.angle_alpha   90.00
_cell.angle_beta   90.00
_cell.angle_gamma   90.00
#
_symmetry.space_group_name_H-M   'P 1'
#
loop_
_entity.id
_entity.type
_entity.pdbx_description
1 polymer ?
#
loop_
_entity_poly.entity_id
_entity_poly.type
_entity_poly.pdbx_seq_one_letter_code
_entity_poly.pdbx_strand_id
1 'polypeptide(L)'
;MGIQSDETLPDGGEEAVEDEDSNQGKGLLKEAEKQEKARIKSEEKAAVKAAREEAKEVRLASKVRVRGWEIKFDVPPVIKEGRTLIPVRAVSEGMGAEVSWDESTKTVTISKEDTIIEIILGSQEMLVNGEKVLLDVPAESIENRTLVPLRFIAEALGLKVDYDDETGDIDLDEEEDDELEDADDPDEVEDEDDDADDEEEEEENIEEESEERDNENHEE
;
A
#
# COMPACT_ATOMS: atom_id res chain seq x y z
N MET A 1 -70.41 51.24 35.97
CA MET A 1 -71.15 50.67 37.11
C MET A 1 -71.76 49.36 36.64
N GLY A 2 -71.42 48.25 37.29
CA GLY A 2 -71.90 46.92 36.88
C GLY A 2 -73.25 46.55 37.50
N ILE A 3 -73.99 45.73 36.78
CA ILE A 3 -75.09 44.89 37.27
C ILE A 3 -74.70 43.46 36.79
N GLN A 4 -74.48 42.44 37.64
CA GLN A 4 -75.40 41.81 38.60
C GLN A 4 -76.69 41.34 37.94
N SER A 5 -77.09 40.07 38.02
CA SER A 5 -76.42 38.84 38.47
C SER A 5 -77.11 37.66 37.79
N ASP A 6 -76.39 36.59 37.46
CA ASP A 6 -76.98 35.36 36.95
C ASP A 6 -76.49 34.18 37.80
N GLU A 7 -77.42 33.55 38.52
CA GLU A 7 -77.20 32.30 39.25
C GLU A 7 -78.56 31.59 39.33
N THR A 8 -78.75 30.54 38.53
CA THR A 8 -79.84 29.57 38.75
C THR A 8 -79.42 28.17 38.30
N LEU A 9 -79.11 27.33 39.29
CA LEU A 9 -79.00 25.87 39.26
C LEU A 9 -79.95 25.32 40.33
N PRO A 10 -80.30 24.01 40.37
CA PRO A 10 -79.88 22.89 39.51
C PRO A 10 -81.09 22.43 38.63
N ASP A 11 -81.44 21.18 38.31
CA ASP A 11 -80.99 19.84 38.74
C ASP A 11 -81.44 18.70 37.79
N GLY A 12 -80.79 17.53 37.91
CA GLY A 12 -81.35 16.19 37.64
C GLY A 12 -81.54 15.72 36.19
N GLY A 13 -80.84 14.65 35.80
CA GLY A 13 -81.13 13.92 34.55
C GLY A 13 -80.04 12.94 34.08
N GLU A 14 -79.81 11.86 34.83
CA GLU A 14 -79.06 10.69 34.32
C GLU A 14 -79.84 9.98 33.20
N GLU A 15 -79.19 9.63 32.08
CA GLU A 15 -79.00 8.23 31.64
C GLU A 15 -78.23 8.11 30.31
N ALA A 16 -77.77 6.88 30.01
CA ALA A 16 -77.28 6.37 28.73
C ALA A 16 -75.96 6.95 28.17
N VAL A 17 -74.86 6.38 28.66
CA VAL A 17 -73.70 6.06 27.81
C VAL A 17 -74.07 4.95 26.82
N GLU A 18 -73.66 5.04 25.55
CA GLU A 18 -73.19 3.91 24.72
C GLU A 18 -72.19 4.46 23.67
N ASP A 19 -70.98 3.90 23.64
CA ASP A 19 -69.84 4.39 22.84
C ASP A 19 -69.87 3.95 21.36
N GLU A 20 -70.14 4.88 20.43
CA GLU A 20 -69.88 4.69 18.99
C GLU A 20 -68.90 5.73 18.42
N ASP A 21 -67.58 5.53 18.60
CA ASP A 21 -66.57 5.95 17.59
C ASP A 21 -65.14 5.34 17.76
N SER A 22 -64.99 4.12 18.30
CA SER A 22 -63.67 3.55 18.64
C SER A 22 -62.84 2.99 17.45
N ASN A 23 -63.28 3.20 16.20
CA ASN A 23 -62.72 2.49 15.04
C ASN A 23 -62.11 3.36 13.92
N GLN A 24 -62.35 4.68 13.87
CA GLN A 24 -61.83 5.49 12.75
C GLN A 24 -60.35 5.91 12.90
N GLY A 25 -59.79 5.88 14.12
CA GLY A 25 -58.40 6.26 14.38
C GLY A 25 -57.33 5.20 14.09
N LYS A 26 -57.67 3.90 14.06
CA LYS A 26 -56.68 2.80 14.08
C LYS A 26 -56.18 2.34 12.70
N GLY A 27 -56.84 2.77 11.61
CA GLY A 27 -56.38 2.51 10.24
C GLY A 27 -55.27 3.47 9.81
N LEU A 28 -55.48 4.76 10.05
CA LEU A 28 -54.63 5.85 9.53
C LEU A 28 -53.17 5.78 10.01
N LEU A 29 -52.93 5.42 11.29
CA LEU A 29 -51.56 5.27 11.80
C LEU A 29 -50.79 4.10 11.15
N LYS A 30 -51.47 2.96 10.91
CA LYS A 30 -50.83 1.79 10.28
C LYS A 30 -50.44 2.08 8.82
N GLU A 31 -51.22 2.90 8.13
CA GLU A 31 -50.93 3.29 6.75
C GLU A 31 -49.85 4.36 6.65
N ALA A 32 -49.76 5.26 7.63
CA ALA A 32 -48.64 6.21 7.77
C ALA A 32 -47.32 5.49 8.08
N GLU A 33 -47.27 4.63 9.10
CA GLU A 33 -46.06 3.85 9.44
C GLU A 33 -45.60 2.95 8.28
N LYS A 34 -46.54 2.36 7.52
CA LYS A 34 -46.22 1.53 6.36
C LYS A 34 -45.60 2.36 5.23
N GLN A 35 -46.04 3.59 5.03
CA GLN A 35 -45.47 4.53 4.05
C GLN A 35 -44.12 5.08 4.52
N GLU A 36 -43.94 5.32 5.81
CA GLU A 36 -42.69 5.79 6.40
C GLU A 36 -41.59 4.72 6.38
N LYS A 37 -41.92 3.48 6.79
CA LYS A 37 -41.02 2.31 6.66
C LYS A 37 -40.71 1.97 5.21
N ALA A 38 -41.61 2.25 4.26
CA ALA A 38 -41.33 2.09 2.83
C ALA A 38 -40.38 3.17 2.29
N ARG A 39 -40.48 4.42 2.77
CA ARG A 39 -39.56 5.51 2.43
C ARG A 39 -38.14 5.25 2.93
N ILE A 40 -37.98 4.97 4.23
CA ILE A 40 -36.68 4.63 4.85
C ILE A 40 -36.01 3.46 4.12
N LYS A 41 -36.77 2.39 3.83
CA LYS A 41 -36.27 1.23 3.07
C LYS A 41 -35.94 1.53 1.60
N SER A 42 -36.48 2.59 1.02
CA SER A 42 -36.12 3.06 -0.32
C SER A 42 -34.90 3.98 -0.31
N GLU A 43 -34.72 4.79 0.74
CA GLU A 43 -33.58 5.70 0.91
C GLU A 43 -32.31 4.96 1.30
N GLU A 44 -32.35 4.00 2.23
CA GLU A 44 -31.21 3.11 2.51
C GLU A 44 -30.80 2.33 1.25
N LYS A 45 -31.76 1.84 0.46
CA LYS A 45 -31.49 1.06 -0.74
C LYS A 45 -30.99 1.93 -1.91
N ALA A 46 -31.34 3.21 -1.92
CA ALA A 46 -30.78 4.21 -2.83
C ALA A 46 -29.37 4.61 -2.42
N ALA A 47 -29.11 4.86 -1.12
CA ALA A 47 -27.79 5.15 -0.59
C ALA A 47 -26.81 3.97 -0.79
N VAL A 48 -27.24 2.73 -0.51
CA VAL A 48 -26.43 1.52 -0.78
C VAL A 48 -26.26 1.27 -2.29
N LYS A 49 -27.20 1.69 -3.15
CA LYS A 49 -26.99 1.64 -4.61
C LYS A 49 -26.02 2.71 -5.10
N ALA A 50 -26.11 3.94 -4.57
CA ALA A 50 -25.24 5.06 -4.92
C ALA A 50 -23.80 4.81 -4.43
N ALA A 51 -23.60 4.39 -3.18
CA ALA A 51 -22.30 3.99 -2.66
C ALA A 51 -21.72 2.78 -3.43
N ARG A 52 -22.57 1.90 -3.97
CA ARG A 52 -22.16 0.80 -4.87
C ARG A 52 -21.92 1.24 -6.33
N GLU A 53 -22.35 2.44 -6.72
CA GLU A 53 -22.01 3.08 -8.00
C GLU A 53 -20.74 3.94 -7.88
N GLU A 54 -20.49 4.62 -6.76
CA GLU A 54 -19.19 5.26 -6.48
C GLU A 54 -18.10 4.18 -6.27
N ALA A 55 -18.42 3.07 -5.60
CA ALA A 55 -17.55 1.89 -5.57
C ALA A 55 -17.42 1.16 -6.93
N LYS A 56 -18.02 1.68 -8.01
CA LYS A 56 -17.85 1.17 -9.38
C LYS A 56 -16.74 1.92 -10.15
N GLU A 57 -16.23 3.03 -9.61
CA GLU A 57 -14.94 3.61 -10.01
C GLU A 57 -13.76 3.10 -9.16
N VAL A 58 -14.00 2.19 -8.22
CA VAL A 58 -12.95 1.30 -7.72
C VAL A 58 -12.61 0.34 -8.85
N ARG A 59 -11.62 0.73 -9.68
CA ARG A 59 -11.13 -0.03 -10.83
C ARG A 59 -10.79 -1.46 -10.40
N LEU A 60 -11.63 -2.42 -10.81
CA LEU A 60 -11.61 -3.79 -10.28
C LEU A 60 -11.03 -4.80 -11.26
N ALA A 61 -9.75 -4.61 -11.61
CA ALA A 61 -8.78 -5.68 -11.66
C ALA A 61 -7.41 -5.04 -11.36
N SER A 62 -6.73 -5.47 -10.30
CA SER A 62 -5.34 -5.09 -10.05
C SER A 62 -4.55 -6.37 -9.85
N LYS A 63 -4.41 -7.14 -10.93
CA LYS A 63 -3.38 -8.17 -10.95
C LYS A 63 -2.05 -7.46 -11.12
N VAL A 64 -1.13 -7.77 -10.23
CA VAL A 64 0.26 -7.35 -10.38
C VAL A 64 1.03 -8.56 -10.86
N ARG A 65 1.71 -8.43 -11.99
CA ARG A 65 2.56 -9.48 -12.55
C ARG A 65 3.99 -9.02 -12.49
N VAL A 66 4.91 -9.88 -12.06
CA VAL A 66 6.35 -9.63 -12.04
C VAL A 66 7.01 -10.66 -12.94
N ARG A 67 7.75 -10.21 -13.98
CA ARG A 67 8.29 -11.08 -15.06
C ARG A 67 7.22 -12.00 -15.65
N GLY A 68 6.02 -11.46 -15.88
CA GLY A 68 4.83 -12.21 -16.32
C GLY A 68 4.12 -13.11 -15.28
N TRP A 69 4.60 -13.24 -14.05
CA TRP A 69 4.00 -14.08 -13.00
C TRP A 69 3.04 -13.29 -12.09
N GLU A 70 1.77 -13.68 -12.01
CA GLU A 70 0.78 -13.06 -11.10
C GLU A 70 1.18 -13.26 -9.63
N ILE A 71 1.51 -12.16 -8.95
CA ILE A 71 1.83 -12.13 -7.51
C ILE A 71 0.55 -11.94 -6.71
N LYS A 72 0.41 -12.70 -5.63
CA LYS A 72 -0.69 -12.55 -4.66
C LYS A 72 -0.20 -11.82 -3.43
N PHE A 73 -0.96 -10.81 -3.02
CA PHE A 73 -0.66 -10.00 -1.84
C PHE A 73 -1.57 -10.39 -0.67
N ASP A 74 -1.03 -10.42 0.54
CA ASP A 74 -1.83 -10.50 1.77
C ASP A 74 -2.74 -9.27 1.94
N VAL A 75 -2.23 -8.12 1.51
CA VAL A 75 -2.85 -6.79 1.60
C VAL A 75 -2.89 -6.22 0.18
N PRO A 76 -4.05 -5.86 -0.38
CA PRO A 76 -4.14 -5.38 -1.76
C PRO A 76 -3.35 -4.07 -1.96
N PRO A 77 -2.86 -3.78 -3.18
CA PRO A 77 -2.35 -2.46 -3.51
C PRO A 77 -3.39 -1.37 -3.25
N VAL A 78 -2.95 -0.19 -2.79
CA VAL A 78 -3.82 0.93 -2.41
C VAL A 78 -3.44 2.16 -3.21
N ILE A 79 -4.42 2.82 -3.83
CA ILE A 79 -4.19 4.11 -4.50
C ILE A 79 -4.37 5.25 -3.49
N LYS A 80 -3.31 6.04 -3.28
CA LYS A 80 -3.33 7.25 -2.44
C LYS A 80 -2.65 8.40 -3.18
N GLU A 81 -3.26 9.58 -3.16
CA GLU A 81 -2.70 10.80 -3.78
C GLU A 81 -2.32 10.63 -5.27
N GLY A 82 -3.00 9.74 -6.00
CA GLY A 82 -2.68 9.43 -7.40
C GLY A 82 -1.41 8.59 -7.59
N ARG A 83 -1.02 7.82 -6.57
CA ARG A 83 0.05 6.82 -6.60
C ARG A 83 -0.46 5.48 -6.11
N THR A 84 -0.02 4.40 -6.75
CA THR A 84 -0.27 3.03 -6.28
C THR A 84 0.80 2.65 -5.27
N LEU A 85 0.41 2.44 -4.02
CA LEU A 85 1.27 1.87 -3.00
C LEU A 85 1.07 0.35 -2.96
N ILE A 86 2.17 -0.38 -2.81
CA ILE A 86 2.20 -1.84 -2.86
C ILE A 86 2.97 -2.41 -1.66
N PRO A 87 2.58 -3.58 -1.12
CA PRO A 87 3.36 -4.24 -0.07
C PRO A 87 4.76 -4.60 -0.58
N VAL A 88 5.77 -3.90 -0.07
CA VAL A 88 7.13 -3.93 -0.63
C VAL A 88 7.71 -5.34 -0.69
N ARG A 89 7.50 -6.15 0.37
CA ARG A 89 7.97 -7.54 0.45
C ARG A 89 7.51 -8.40 -0.72
N ALA A 90 6.25 -8.29 -1.14
CA ALA A 90 5.69 -9.17 -2.16
C ALA A 90 6.27 -8.89 -3.56
N VAL A 91 6.60 -7.63 -3.87
CA VAL A 91 7.29 -7.27 -5.12
C VAL A 91 8.74 -7.75 -5.08
N SER A 92 9.45 -7.44 -3.99
CA SER A 92 10.86 -7.81 -3.80
C SER A 92 11.07 -9.33 -3.82
N GLU A 93 10.24 -10.11 -3.11
CA GLU A 93 10.28 -11.58 -3.14
C GLU A 93 9.94 -12.13 -4.53
N GLY A 94 9.01 -11.50 -5.26
CA GLY A 94 8.69 -11.83 -6.65
C GLY A 94 9.87 -11.63 -7.62
N MET A 95 10.82 -10.76 -7.28
CA MET A 95 12.07 -10.56 -8.01
C MET A 95 13.23 -11.46 -7.54
N GLY A 96 13.04 -12.21 -6.46
CA GLY A 96 14.10 -13.00 -5.82
C GLY A 96 15.02 -12.20 -4.88
N ALA A 97 14.63 -10.99 -4.49
CA ALA A 97 15.36 -10.18 -3.51
C ALA A 97 15.11 -10.66 -2.07
N GLU A 98 16.11 -10.54 -1.20
CA GLU A 98 15.96 -10.81 0.23
C GLU A 98 15.38 -9.56 0.94
N VAL A 99 14.43 -9.77 1.87
CA VAL A 99 13.72 -8.68 2.57
C VAL A 99 13.77 -8.85 4.08
N SER A 100 14.65 -8.08 4.72
CA SER A 100 14.76 -8.01 6.18
C SER A 100 13.96 -6.83 6.77
N TRP A 101 13.67 -6.91 8.06
CA TRP A 101 12.96 -5.88 8.82
C TRP A 101 13.65 -5.66 10.15
N ASP A 102 14.10 -4.43 10.39
CA ASP A 102 14.62 -4.00 11.69
C ASP A 102 13.51 -3.27 12.48
N GLU A 103 13.07 -3.87 13.59
CA GLU A 103 11.98 -3.32 14.41
C GLU A 103 12.40 -2.06 15.20
N SER A 104 13.69 -1.93 15.53
CA SER A 104 14.22 -0.84 16.36
C SER A 104 14.22 0.50 15.63
N THR A 105 14.65 0.47 14.37
CA THR A 105 14.70 1.60 13.44
C THR A 105 13.44 1.72 12.58
N LYS A 106 12.64 0.65 12.50
CA LYS A 106 11.49 0.48 11.61
C LYS A 106 11.87 0.55 10.14
N THR A 107 12.97 -0.10 9.79
CA THR A 107 13.55 -0.09 8.43
C THR A 107 13.28 -1.41 7.74
N VAL A 108 12.73 -1.35 6.53
CA VAL A 108 12.77 -2.49 5.59
C VAL A 108 14.08 -2.37 4.82
N THR A 109 14.92 -3.41 4.84
CA THR A 109 16.10 -3.49 4.00
C THR A 109 15.90 -4.60 2.97
N ILE A 110 16.02 -4.24 1.69
CA ILE A 110 15.88 -5.14 0.54
C ILE A 110 17.27 -5.28 -0.08
N SER A 111 17.70 -6.51 -0.32
CA SER A 111 18.99 -6.81 -0.95
C SER A 111 18.77 -7.67 -2.19
N LYS A 112 19.19 -7.20 -3.36
CA LYS A 112 19.21 -7.94 -4.63
C LYS A 112 20.55 -7.70 -5.31
N GLU A 113 21.37 -8.75 -5.39
CA GLU A 113 22.68 -8.69 -6.05
C GLU A 113 23.52 -7.54 -5.45
N ASP A 114 23.97 -6.57 -6.25
CA ASP A 114 24.73 -5.40 -5.80
C ASP A 114 23.85 -4.21 -5.32
N THR A 115 22.52 -4.39 -5.31
CA THR A 115 21.56 -3.34 -4.93
C THR A 115 21.01 -3.53 -3.52
N ILE A 116 21.18 -2.51 -2.68
CA ILE A 116 20.64 -2.41 -1.32
C ILE A 116 19.67 -1.23 -1.25
N ILE A 117 18.43 -1.49 -0.81
CA ILE A 117 17.39 -0.48 -0.64
C ILE A 117 16.97 -0.44 0.84
N GLU A 118 17.01 0.72 1.47
CA GLU A 118 16.58 0.91 2.86
C GLU A 118 15.40 1.88 2.95
N ILE A 119 14.29 1.43 3.54
CA ILE A 119 13.02 2.17 3.56
C ILE A 119 12.57 2.29 5.01
N ILE A 120 12.62 3.52 5.53
CA ILE A 120 12.23 3.83 6.91
C ILE A 120 10.71 4.06 6.94
N LEU A 121 10.01 3.31 7.79
CA LEU A 121 8.55 3.39 7.91
C LEU A 121 8.09 4.77 8.41
N GLY A 122 7.17 5.38 7.68
CA GLY A 122 6.67 6.74 7.94
C GLY A 122 7.58 7.85 7.40
N SER A 123 8.71 7.50 6.77
CA SER A 123 9.58 8.44 6.06
C SER A 123 9.13 8.65 4.63
N GLN A 124 9.42 9.83 4.11
CA GLN A 124 9.36 10.15 2.68
C GLN A 124 10.74 10.01 2.01
N GLU A 125 11.79 9.68 2.76
CA GLU A 125 13.12 9.34 2.26
C GLU A 125 13.32 7.82 2.26
N MET A 126 13.87 7.28 1.17
CA MET A 126 14.48 5.96 1.10
C MET A 126 15.95 6.07 0.67
N LEU A 127 16.74 5.04 0.93
CA LEU A 127 18.12 4.91 0.45
C LEU A 127 18.17 3.85 -0.66
N VAL A 128 18.90 4.12 -1.74
CA VAL A 128 19.27 3.13 -2.77
C VAL A 128 20.79 3.20 -2.90
N ASN A 129 21.48 2.10 -2.58
CA ASN A 129 22.95 2.02 -2.57
C ASN A 129 23.61 3.16 -1.74
N GLY A 130 22.94 3.58 -0.67
CA GLY A 130 23.35 4.68 0.21
C GLY A 130 22.98 6.08 -0.27
N GLU A 131 22.48 6.25 -1.50
CA GLU A 131 21.98 7.53 -2.01
C GLU A 131 20.52 7.78 -1.61
N LYS A 132 20.20 9.02 -1.23
CA LYS A 132 18.86 9.42 -0.77
C LYS A 132 17.92 9.71 -1.93
N VAL A 133 16.83 8.95 -2.00
CA VAL A 133 15.71 9.15 -2.93
C VAL A 133 14.49 9.66 -2.16
N LEU A 134 13.86 10.73 -2.66
CA LEU A 134 12.63 11.29 -2.09
C LEU A 134 11.41 10.66 -2.76
N LEU A 135 10.56 10.02 -1.97
CA LEU A 135 9.28 9.43 -2.38
C LEU A 135 8.24 10.53 -2.66
N ASP A 136 7.31 10.29 -3.58
CA ASP A 136 6.12 11.15 -3.77
C ASP A 136 5.15 11.07 -2.57
N VAL A 137 4.99 9.87 -2.01
CA VAL A 137 4.13 9.56 -0.86
C VAL A 137 4.97 8.76 0.13
N PRO A 138 4.96 9.07 1.44
CA PRO A 138 5.78 8.36 2.42
C PRO A 138 5.43 6.87 2.51
N ALA A 139 6.39 6.06 2.96
CA ALA A 139 6.16 4.64 3.24
C ALA A 139 5.17 4.48 4.41
N GLU A 140 4.05 3.80 4.21
CA GLU A 140 2.98 3.67 5.21
C GLU A 140 2.86 2.23 5.75
N SER A 141 2.39 2.08 6.99
CA SER A 141 1.98 0.77 7.52
C SER A 141 0.48 0.62 7.36
N ILE A 142 0.06 -0.29 6.48
CA ILE A 142 -1.34 -0.66 6.30
C ILE A 142 -1.46 -2.15 6.59
N GLU A 143 -2.36 -2.52 7.51
CA GLU A 143 -2.60 -3.91 7.94
C GLU A 143 -1.34 -4.70 8.38
N ASN A 144 -0.33 -4.01 8.94
CA ASN A 144 0.99 -4.57 9.29
C ASN A 144 1.80 -5.05 8.05
N ARG A 145 1.67 -4.32 6.94
CA ARG A 145 2.57 -4.37 5.79
C ARG A 145 3.09 -2.96 5.51
N THR A 146 4.39 -2.85 5.20
CA THR A 146 4.98 -1.61 4.69
C THR A 146 4.58 -1.46 3.23
N LEU A 147 3.82 -0.42 2.94
CA LEU A 147 3.35 -0.04 1.62
C LEU A 147 4.15 1.15 1.12
N VAL A 148 4.70 1.03 -0.08
CA VAL A 148 5.62 2.01 -0.69
C VAL A 148 5.12 2.29 -2.12
N PRO A 149 5.25 3.51 -2.67
CA PRO A 149 4.78 3.79 -4.03
C PRO A 149 5.55 2.93 -5.03
N LEU A 150 4.82 2.13 -5.81
CA LEU A 150 5.36 1.07 -6.67
C LEU A 150 6.53 1.53 -7.53
N ARG A 151 6.41 2.72 -8.12
CA ARG A 151 7.37 3.32 -9.04
C ARG A 151 8.80 3.30 -8.49
N PHE A 152 9.02 3.72 -7.26
CA PHE A 152 10.36 3.79 -6.67
C PHE A 152 10.96 2.41 -6.38
N ILE A 153 10.12 1.41 -6.07
CA ILE A 153 10.57 0.02 -5.89
C ILE A 153 10.96 -0.59 -7.24
N ALA A 154 10.21 -0.30 -8.29
CA ALA A 154 10.53 -0.73 -9.64
C ALA A 154 11.81 -0.06 -10.16
N GLU A 155 11.88 1.27 -10.12
CA GLU A 155 13.06 2.05 -10.54
C GLU A 155 14.34 1.61 -9.78
N ALA A 156 14.25 1.39 -8.47
CA ALA A 156 15.39 0.95 -7.67
C ALA A 156 15.80 -0.52 -7.92
N LEU A 157 14.96 -1.35 -8.54
CA LEU A 157 15.24 -2.75 -8.84
C LEU A 157 15.46 -3.03 -10.34
N GLY A 158 15.53 -1.99 -11.19
CA GLY A 158 15.75 -2.11 -12.64
C GLY A 158 14.51 -2.54 -13.43
N LEU A 159 13.30 -2.28 -12.92
CA LEU A 159 12.05 -2.66 -13.56
C LEU A 159 11.34 -1.49 -14.23
N LYS A 160 10.76 -1.78 -15.39
CA LYS A 160 9.69 -1.00 -15.99
C LYS A 160 8.37 -1.26 -15.25
N VAL A 161 7.54 -0.23 -15.12
CA VAL A 161 6.14 -0.37 -14.71
C VAL A 161 5.25 -0.03 -15.89
N ASP A 162 4.51 -1.02 -16.39
CA ASP A 162 3.39 -0.79 -17.30
C ASP A 162 2.07 -0.85 -16.51
N TYR A 163 1.16 0.08 -16.80
CA TYR A 163 -0.14 0.19 -16.14
C TYR A 163 -1.24 0.27 -17.18
N ASP A 164 -2.10 -0.74 -17.19
CA ASP A 164 -3.24 -0.79 -18.10
C ASP A 164 -4.42 -0.02 -17.50
N ASP A 165 -4.70 1.16 -18.05
CA ASP A 165 -5.77 2.07 -17.56
C ASP A 165 -7.20 1.53 -17.77
N GLU A 166 -7.41 0.51 -18.63
CA GLU A 166 -8.72 -0.09 -18.93
C GLU A 166 -9.11 -1.19 -17.93
N THR A 167 -8.14 -2.03 -17.56
CA THR A 167 -8.32 -3.15 -16.61
C THR A 167 -7.91 -2.77 -15.19
N GLY A 168 -6.85 -1.97 -15.04
CA GLY A 168 -6.17 -1.67 -13.78
C GLY A 168 -5.03 -2.62 -13.42
N ASP A 169 -4.68 -3.56 -14.31
CA ASP A 169 -3.56 -4.48 -14.14
C ASP A 169 -2.21 -3.72 -14.21
N ILE A 170 -1.21 -4.29 -13.55
CA ILE A 170 0.15 -3.77 -13.42
C ILE A 170 1.11 -4.86 -13.87
N ASP A 171 1.92 -4.57 -14.88
CA ASP A 171 3.00 -5.45 -15.33
C ASP A 171 4.35 -4.83 -14.94
N LEU A 172 5.22 -5.66 -14.38
CA LEU A 172 6.54 -5.32 -13.87
C LEU A 172 7.56 -6.25 -14.52
N ASP A 173 8.23 -5.75 -15.53
CA ASP A 173 9.21 -6.49 -16.31
C ASP A 173 10.55 -5.72 -16.29
N GLU A 174 11.64 -6.42 -16.57
CA GLU A 174 12.96 -5.80 -16.60
C GLU A 174 13.02 -4.80 -17.76
N GLU A 175 13.68 -3.66 -17.55
CA GLU A 175 14.15 -2.88 -18.69
C GLU A 175 15.24 -3.75 -19.35
N GLU A 176 14.88 -4.47 -20.42
CA GLU A 176 15.88 -5.02 -21.33
C GLU A 176 16.63 -3.81 -21.89
N ASP A 177 17.81 -3.54 -21.34
CA ASP A 177 18.80 -2.70 -22.02
C ASP A 177 19.07 -3.39 -23.37
N ASP A 178 18.49 -2.84 -24.43
CA ASP A 178 18.96 -3.01 -25.81
C ASP A 178 20.38 -2.43 -25.87
N GLU A 179 21.35 -3.09 -25.23
CA GLU A 179 22.75 -3.08 -25.61
C GLU A 179 22.81 -3.68 -27.01
N LEU A 180 22.47 -2.83 -27.98
CA LEU A 180 22.99 -2.93 -29.32
C LEU A 180 24.51 -2.93 -29.15
N GLU A 181 25.08 -4.13 -29.23
CA GLU A 181 26.46 -4.32 -29.64
C GLU A 181 26.62 -3.65 -31.01
N ASP A 182 26.88 -2.34 -31.00
CA ASP A 182 27.58 -1.64 -32.09
C ASP A 182 28.98 -2.25 -32.12
N ALA A 183 29.04 -3.44 -32.74
CA ALA A 183 30.24 -4.15 -33.09
C ALA A 183 30.93 -3.38 -34.23
N ASP A 184 31.54 -2.25 -33.88
CA ASP A 184 32.58 -1.59 -34.67
C ASP A 184 33.83 -2.50 -34.67
N ASP A 185 33.72 -3.55 -35.48
CA ASP A 185 34.74 -4.15 -36.33
C ASP A 185 36.16 -4.27 -35.73
N PRO A 186 36.52 -5.40 -35.07
CA PRO A 186 37.89 -5.70 -34.70
C PRO A 186 38.70 -6.24 -35.89
N ASP A 187 38.79 -5.48 -36.99
CA ASP A 187 39.56 -5.81 -38.20
C ASP A 187 40.75 -4.85 -38.38
N GLU A 188 41.79 -5.04 -37.56
CA GLU A 188 43.17 -4.81 -37.99
C GLU A 188 44.13 -5.73 -37.21
N VAL A 189 44.25 -6.97 -37.70
CA VAL A 189 45.36 -7.88 -37.36
C VAL A 189 46.27 -8.05 -38.57
N GLU A 190 47.29 -7.20 -38.66
CA GLU A 190 48.56 -7.48 -39.36
C GLU A 190 49.66 -7.12 -38.33
N ASP A 191 50.17 -8.06 -37.53
CA ASP A 191 51.21 -9.07 -37.84
C ASP A 191 52.66 -8.55 -37.72
N GLU A 192 53.54 -9.45 -37.26
CA GLU A 192 55.02 -9.46 -37.33
C GLU A 192 55.88 -8.63 -36.31
N ASP A 193 56.43 -9.38 -35.34
CA ASP A 193 57.86 -9.50 -34.97
C ASP A 193 58.53 -8.67 -33.84
N ASP A 194 59.53 -9.35 -33.24
CA ASP A 194 60.55 -8.97 -32.23
C ASP A 194 60.06 -8.47 -30.84
N ASP A 195 60.66 -8.84 -29.71
CA ASP A 195 61.90 -9.60 -29.47
C ASP A 195 61.84 -10.33 -28.10
N ALA A 196 62.76 -11.24 -27.83
CA ALA A 196 62.87 -11.94 -26.54
C ALA A 196 63.96 -11.33 -25.64
N ASP A 197 63.63 -11.11 -24.36
CA ASP A 197 64.55 -11.14 -23.19
C ASP A 197 63.64 -11.23 -21.94
N ASP A 198 63.62 -12.26 -21.09
CA ASP A 198 64.67 -12.99 -20.34
C ASP A 198 64.71 -12.54 -18.87
N GLU A 199 64.56 -13.51 -17.95
CA GLU A 199 64.89 -13.53 -16.51
C GLU A 199 64.40 -12.35 -15.58
N GLU A 200 64.13 -12.50 -14.28
CA GLU A 200 64.32 -13.61 -13.33
C GLU A 200 63.28 -13.52 -12.18
N GLU A 201 63.24 -14.54 -11.29
CA GLU A 201 62.42 -14.56 -10.07
C GLU A 201 63.02 -13.66 -8.97
N GLU A 202 62.21 -13.15 -8.03
CA GLU A 202 62.69 -12.98 -6.64
C GLU A 202 61.53 -13.04 -5.62
N GLU A 203 61.56 -14.05 -4.74
CA GLU A 203 60.73 -14.12 -3.53
C GLU A 203 61.37 -13.25 -2.43
N GLU A 204 60.63 -12.34 -1.80
CA GLU A 204 60.99 -11.86 -0.46
C GLU A 204 59.87 -12.09 0.58
N ASN A 205 60.08 -13.20 1.28
CA ASN A 205 59.57 -13.55 2.59
C ASN A 205 59.79 -12.41 3.61
N ILE A 206 58.76 -12.06 4.41
CA ILE A 206 58.95 -11.25 5.63
C ILE A 206 58.41 -12.05 6.82
N GLU A 207 59.33 -12.34 7.74
CA GLU A 207 59.11 -13.16 8.93
C GLU A 207 58.33 -12.45 10.04
N GLU A 208 57.94 -13.27 11.00
CA GLU A 208 57.28 -12.97 12.28
C GLU A 208 57.89 -11.78 13.04
N GLU A 209 57.04 -10.99 13.72
CA GLU A 209 57.43 -10.46 15.02
C GLU A 209 56.35 -10.72 16.07
N SER A 210 56.71 -11.56 17.02
CA SER A 210 55.97 -11.88 18.23
C SER A 210 55.95 -10.70 19.21
N GLU A 211 54.81 -10.43 19.84
CA GLU A 211 54.81 -10.05 21.27
C GLU A 211 53.54 -10.58 21.95
N GLU A 212 53.66 -11.76 22.57
CA GLU A 212 52.83 -12.10 23.72
C GLU A 212 53.06 -11.03 24.79
N ARG A 213 51.98 -10.36 25.23
CA ARG A 213 51.96 -9.73 26.54
C ARG A 213 50.85 -10.36 27.36
N ASP A 214 51.27 -11.28 28.22
CA ASP A 214 50.56 -11.63 29.43
C ASP A 214 50.05 -10.36 30.12
N ASN A 215 48.75 -10.28 30.34
CA ASN A 215 48.18 -9.38 31.34
C ASN A 215 47.54 -10.22 32.44
N GLU A 216 48.35 -11.07 33.06
CA GLU A 216 48.10 -11.58 34.40
C GLU A 216 48.17 -10.38 35.36
N ASN A 217 47.03 -9.73 35.60
CA ASN A 217 46.92 -8.77 36.69
C ASN A 217 46.14 -9.39 37.84
N HIS A 218 46.88 -9.61 38.91
CA HIS A 218 46.59 -10.42 40.08
C HIS A 218 45.85 -9.61 41.16
N GLU A 219 44.94 -10.31 41.86
CA GLU A 219 44.31 -10.06 43.18
C GLU A 219 44.30 -8.63 43.79
N GLU A 220 43.08 -8.16 44.13
CA GLU A 220 42.64 -7.94 45.53
C GLU A 220 41.11 -8.11 45.67
#